data_AF-A0A0K8JAD0-F1
#
_entry.id   AF-A0A0K8JAD0-F1
#
_cell.length_a   1.000
_cell.length_b   1.000
_cell.length_c   1.000
_cell.angle_alpha   90.00
_cell.angle_beta   90.00
_cell.angle_gamma   90.00
#
_symmetry.space_group_name_H-M   'P 1'
#
loop_
_entity.id
_entity.type
_entity.pdbx_description
1 polymer ?
#
loop_
_entity_poly.entity_id
_entity_poly.type
_entity_poly.pdbx_seq_one_letter_code
_entity_poly.pdbx_strand_id
1 'polypeptide(L)'
;MPICVLGIVKAMEDHKNELILILAGYQKEMELFLQSNPGLRSRFPIHIDFDDYNQEELWLIAEQMCSKRQYRLTLEAKAALLKILYIFAKEEHFGNARTIRNIIEKAIRRQAVRLLSKTTTTREELISIEKEDLPEVDP
;
A
#
# COMPACT_ATOMS: atom_id res chain seq x y z
N MET A 1 -20.80 -16.87 -11.18
CA MET A 1 -19.36 -16.85 -11.51
C MET A 1 -19.04 -17.38 -12.92
N PRO A 2 -19.57 -18.54 -13.40
CA PRO A 2 -19.14 -19.13 -14.68
C PRO A 2 -19.44 -18.28 -15.93
N ILE A 3 -20.57 -17.56 -15.91
CA ILE A 3 -21.03 -16.76 -17.06
C ILE A 3 -20.12 -15.56 -17.33
N CYS A 4 -19.60 -14.91 -16.28
CA CYS A 4 -18.72 -13.75 -16.43
C CYS A 4 -17.35 -14.16 -17.03
N VAL A 5 -16.81 -15.30 -16.61
CA VAL A 5 -15.55 -15.84 -17.14
C VAL A 5 -15.65 -16.15 -18.64
N LEU A 6 -16.75 -16.76 -19.06
CA LEU A 6 -17.00 -17.05 -20.48
C LEU A 6 -17.16 -15.78 -21.30
N GLY A 7 -17.83 -14.75 -20.76
CA GLY A 7 -17.94 -13.45 -21.39
C GLY A 7 -16.59 -12.78 -21.62
N ILE A 8 -15.68 -12.87 -20.64
CA ILE A 8 -14.30 -12.39 -20.76
C ILE A 8 -13.56 -13.12 -21.89
N VAL A 9 -13.60 -14.45 -21.91
CA VAL A 9 -12.92 -15.25 -22.94
C VAL A 9 -13.44 -14.90 -24.33
N LYS A 10 -14.76 -14.75 -24.48
CA LYS A 10 -15.38 -14.36 -25.75
C LYS A 10 -14.95 -12.95 -26.18
N ALA A 11 -14.93 -11.99 -25.27
CA ALA A 11 -14.47 -10.64 -25.57
C ALA A 11 -12.99 -10.58 -25.99
N MET A 12 -12.13 -11.41 -25.39
CA MET A 12 -10.72 -11.54 -25.79
C MET A 12 -10.57 -12.08 -27.22
N GLU A 13 -11.49 -12.93 -27.69
CA GLU A 13 -11.49 -13.45 -29.07
C GLU A 13 -12.08 -12.46 -30.06
N ASP A 14 -13.24 -11.90 -29.75
CA ASP A 14 -14.00 -11.02 -30.64
C ASP A 14 -13.30 -9.65 -30.83
N HIS A 15 -12.55 -9.17 -29.84
CA HIS A 15 -11.95 -7.83 -29.83
C HIS A 15 -10.41 -7.82 -29.67
N LYS A 16 -9.72 -8.87 -30.12
CA LYS A 16 -8.26 -9.06 -29.93
C LYS A 16 -7.34 -7.91 -30.38
N ASN A 17 -7.78 -7.05 -31.30
CA ASN A 17 -7.01 -5.92 -31.81
C ASN A 17 -7.39 -4.57 -31.17
N GLU A 18 -8.42 -4.55 -30.33
CA GLU A 18 -9.03 -3.33 -29.80
C GLU A 18 -9.12 -3.33 -28.26
N LEU A 19 -8.90 -4.48 -27.62
CA LEU A 19 -9.05 -4.68 -26.18
C LEU A 19 -7.75 -5.19 -25.56
N ILE A 20 -7.30 -4.50 -24.51
CA ILE A 20 -6.27 -4.99 -23.58
C ILE A 20 -6.95 -5.32 -22.26
N LEU A 21 -6.74 -6.54 -21.77
CA LEU A 21 -7.28 -7.00 -20.49
C LEU A 21 -6.14 -7.27 -19.51
N ILE A 22 -6.21 -6.62 -18.35
CA ILE A 22 -5.25 -6.79 -17.26
C ILE A 22 -6.01 -7.34 -16.06
N LEU A 23 -5.59 -8.52 -15.58
CA LEU A 23 -6.10 -9.10 -14.35
C LEU A 23 -5.13 -8.78 -13.22
N ALA A 24 -5.67 -8.42 -12.06
CA ALA A 24 -4.89 -8.13 -10.86
C ALA A 24 -5.63 -8.68 -9.65
N GLY A 25 -4.89 -9.34 -8.75
CA GLY A 25 -5.41 -9.98 -7.56
C GLY A 25 -4.30 -10.69 -6.80
N TYR A 26 -4.62 -11.29 -5.66
CA TYR A 26 -3.64 -12.07 -4.91
C TYR A 26 -3.27 -13.35 -5.65
N GLN A 27 -2.01 -13.77 -5.55
CA GLN A 27 -1.46 -14.88 -6.33
C GLN A 27 -2.30 -16.17 -6.23
N LYS A 28 -2.63 -16.59 -5.00
CA LYS A 28 -3.47 -17.79 -4.74
C LYS A 28 -4.86 -17.68 -5.40
N GLU A 29 -5.49 -16.51 -5.29
CA GLU A 29 -6.82 -16.26 -5.88
C GLU A 29 -6.77 -16.24 -7.40
N MET A 30 -5.70 -15.66 -7.97
CA MET A 30 -5.46 -15.63 -9.42
C MET A 30 -5.19 -17.01 -9.99
N GLU A 31 -4.44 -17.86 -9.28
CA GLU A 31 -4.25 -19.26 -9.68
C GLU A 31 -5.57 -20.02 -9.70
N LEU A 32 -6.38 -19.89 -8.65
CA LEU A 32 -7.71 -20.49 -8.60
C LEU A 32 -8.61 -19.97 -9.74
N PHE A 33 -8.56 -18.66 -10.01
CA PHE A 33 -9.30 -18.06 -11.11
C PHE A 33 -8.87 -18.61 -12.47
N LEU A 34 -7.57 -18.71 -12.74
CA LEU A 34 -7.04 -19.24 -14.00
C LEU A 34 -7.31 -20.74 -14.16
N GLN A 35 -7.42 -21.49 -13.07
CA GLN A 35 -7.80 -22.91 -13.08
C GLN A 35 -9.31 -23.13 -13.32
N SER A 36 -10.15 -22.11 -13.08
CA SER A 36 -11.60 -22.23 -13.26
C SER A 36 -12.03 -22.51 -14.71
N ASN A 37 -11.19 -22.16 -15.69
CA ASN A 37 -11.42 -22.46 -17.10
C ASN A 37 -10.07 -22.70 -17.82
N PRO A 38 -9.84 -23.90 -18.40
CA PRO A 38 -8.59 -24.22 -19.12
C PRO A 38 -8.24 -23.22 -20.23
N GLY A 39 -9.26 -22.59 -20.83
CA GLY A 39 -9.08 -21.59 -21.88
C GLY A 39 -8.50 -20.26 -21.40
N LEU A 40 -8.62 -19.92 -20.11
CA LEU A 40 -8.04 -18.68 -19.58
C LEU A 40 -6.52 -18.75 -19.52
N ARG A 41 -5.95 -19.84 -18.99
CA ARG A 41 -4.50 -19.93 -18.73
C ARG A 41 -3.65 -19.74 -19.99
N SER A 42 -4.08 -20.25 -21.14
CA SER A 42 -3.35 -20.08 -22.40
C SER A 42 -3.46 -18.67 -23.00
N ARG A 43 -4.46 -17.88 -22.58
CA ARG A 43 -4.74 -16.53 -23.09
C ARG A 43 -4.08 -15.42 -22.27
N PHE A 44 -3.51 -15.74 -21.11
CA PHE A 44 -2.68 -14.84 -20.31
C PHE A 44 -1.23 -15.35 -20.26
N PRO A 45 -0.44 -15.19 -21.33
CA PRO A 45 0.95 -15.68 -21.36
C PRO A 45 1.91 -14.82 -20.53
N ILE A 46 1.55 -13.57 -20.24
CA ILE A 46 2.36 -12.63 -19.46
C ILE A 46 1.87 -12.65 -18.01
N HIS A 47 2.73 -13.10 -17.12
CA HIS A 47 2.52 -13.08 -15.68
C HIS A 47 3.55 -12.14 -15.07
N ILE A 48 3.08 -11.20 -14.26
CA ILE A 48 3.94 -10.27 -13.52
C ILE A 48 3.56 -10.44 -12.05
N ASP A 49 4.49 -10.99 -11.29
CA ASP A 49 4.35 -11.12 -9.85
C ASP A 49 4.89 -9.84 -9.18
N PHE A 50 4.17 -9.38 -8.17
CA PHE A 50 4.56 -8.24 -7.35
C PHE A 50 4.78 -8.73 -5.93
N ASP A 51 6.04 -8.81 -5.53
CA ASP A 51 6.41 -9.18 -4.18
C ASP A 51 6.02 -8.08 -3.18
N ASP A 52 5.75 -8.49 -1.95
CA ASP A 52 5.55 -7.56 -0.84
C ASP A 52 6.85 -6.80 -0.54
N TYR A 53 6.72 -5.54 -0.14
CA TYR A 53 7.87 -4.73 0.20
C TYR A 53 8.49 -5.20 1.51
N ASN A 54 9.81 -5.29 1.54
CA ASN A 54 10.54 -5.52 2.78
C ASN A 54 10.53 -4.26 3.68
N GLN A 55 10.98 -4.41 4.92
CA GLN A 55 11.00 -3.33 5.90
C GLN A 55 11.75 -2.08 5.42
N GLU A 56 12.88 -2.24 4.72
CA GLU A 56 13.71 -1.14 4.23
C GLU A 56 13.00 -0.37 3.11
N GLU A 57 12.32 -1.10 2.22
CA GLU A 57 11.53 -0.50 1.14
C GLU A 57 10.30 0.24 1.69
N LEU A 58 9.61 -0.33 2.67
CA LEU A 58 8.51 0.35 3.37
C LEU A 58 8.98 1.62 4.07
N TRP A 59 10.18 1.60 4.66
CA TRP A 59 10.81 2.77 5.26
C TRP A 59 11.09 3.86 4.21
N LEU A 60 11.69 3.50 3.07
CA LEU A 60 11.96 4.43 1.97
C LEU A 60 10.68 5.07 1.44
N ILE A 61 9.61 4.28 1.29
CA ILE A 61 8.29 4.79 0.88
C ILE A 61 7.77 5.81 1.90
N ALA A 62 7.87 5.51 3.19
CA ALA A 62 7.44 6.43 4.24
C ALA A 62 8.24 7.75 4.23
N GLU A 63 9.57 7.66 4.08
CA GLU A 63 10.45 8.83 4.01
C GLU A 63 10.13 9.69 2.78
N GLN A 64 9.93 9.08 1.61
CA GLN A 64 9.54 9.77 0.39
C GLN A 64 8.18 10.47 0.53
N MET A 65 7.21 9.83 1.16
CA MET A 65 5.88 10.43 1.41
C MET A 65 5.96 11.65 2.32
N CYS A 66 6.73 11.56 3.41
CA CYS A 66 6.99 12.69 4.31
C CYS A 66 7.68 13.83 3.58
N SER A 67 8.79 13.54 2.88
CA SER A 67 9.60 14.51 2.14
C SER A 67 8.80 15.25 1.07
N LYS A 68 7.98 14.53 0.28
CA LYS A 68 7.12 15.12 -0.75
C LYS A 68 6.09 16.11 -0.17
N ARG A 69 5.67 15.90 1.07
CA ARG A 69 4.76 16.79 1.80
C ARG A 69 5.48 17.79 2.71
N GLN A 70 6.82 17.85 2.62
CA GLN A 70 7.68 18.71 3.43
C GLN A 70 7.63 18.44 4.94
N TYR A 71 7.24 17.23 5.35
CA TYR A 71 7.31 16.78 6.74
C TYR A 71 8.62 16.05 7.03
N ARG A 72 9.02 16.11 8.30
CA ARG A 72 10.17 15.38 8.86
C ARG A 72 9.71 14.59 10.09
N LEU A 73 10.16 13.35 10.19
CA LEU A 73 9.97 12.54 11.40
C LEU A 73 11.08 12.86 12.41
N THR A 74 10.72 13.11 13.67
CA THR A 74 11.72 13.19 14.75
C THR A 74 12.40 11.84 14.98
N LEU A 75 13.53 11.83 15.66
CA LEU A 75 14.33 10.61 15.84
C LEU A 75 13.53 9.51 16.57
N GLU A 76 12.70 9.90 17.54
CA GLU A 76 11.77 9.03 18.27
C GLU A 76 10.64 8.53 17.37
N ALA A 77 10.10 9.39 16.50
CA ALA A 77 9.08 9.00 15.53
C ALA A 77 9.63 8.00 14.51
N LYS A 78 10.86 8.19 14.02
CA LYS A 78 11.54 7.23 13.13
C LYS A 78 11.67 5.87 13.80
N ALA A 79 12.15 5.84 15.05
CA ALA A 79 12.31 4.60 15.82
C ALA A 79 10.97 3.89 16.06
N ALA A 80 9.91 4.65 16.37
CA ALA A 80 8.57 4.10 16.53
C ALA A 80 8.00 3.55 15.22
N LEU A 81 8.17 4.28 14.10
CA LEU A 81 7.73 3.82 12.80
C LEU A 81 8.46 2.54 12.38
N LEU A 82 9.78 2.45 12.56
CA LEU A 82 10.53 1.23 12.24
C LEU A 82 10.03 -0.01 12.97
N LYS A 83 9.59 0.13 14.24
CA LYS A 83 8.97 -0.97 14.99
C LYS A 83 7.63 -1.40 14.38
N ILE A 84 6.81 -0.42 13.99
CA ILE A 84 5.53 -0.65 13.30
C ILE A 84 5.78 -1.40 11.98
N LEU A 85 6.74 -0.94 11.18
CA LEU A 85 7.09 -1.58 9.90
C LEU A 85 7.59 -3.01 10.08
N TYR A 86 8.34 -3.28 11.14
CA TYR A 86 8.82 -4.62 11.44
C TYR A 86 7.69 -5.62 11.73
N ILE A 87 6.63 -5.18 12.41
CA ILE A 87 5.44 -6.02 12.68
C ILE A 87 4.73 -6.31 11.36
N PHE A 88 4.45 -5.27 10.59
CA PHE A 88 3.71 -5.38 9.34
C PHE A 88 4.42 -6.15 8.24
N ALA A 89 5.74 -6.06 8.15
CA ALA A 89 6.53 -6.84 7.20
C ALA A 89 6.44 -8.37 7.43
N LYS A 90 5.86 -8.80 8.56
CA LYS A 90 5.64 -10.22 8.89
C LYS A 90 4.20 -10.69 8.73
N GLU A 91 3.26 -9.80 8.47
CA GLU A 91 1.85 -10.16 8.29
C GLU A 91 1.58 -10.65 6.86
N GLU A 92 0.99 -11.84 6.74
CA GLU A 92 0.49 -12.34 5.45
C GLU A 92 -0.72 -11.46 5.05
N HIS A 93 -0.63 -10.76 3.91
CA HIS A 93 -1.61 -9.78 3.38
C HIS A 93 -1.55 -8.36 3.95
N PHE A 94 -0.38 -7.88 4.33
CA PHE A 94 -0.20 -6.46 4.64
C PHE A 94 -0.47 -5.57 3.43
N GLY A 95 -1.23 -4.48 3.60
CA GLY A 95 -1.58 -3.53 2.53
C GLY A 95 -0.41 -2.73 1.91
N ASN A 96 0.85 -3.10 2.17
CA ASN A 96 2.06 -2.53 1.59
C ASN A 96 2.07 -0.98 1.65
N ALA A 97 2.46 -0.33 0.56
CA ALA A 97 2.50 1.13 0.41
C ALA A 97 1.17 1.82 0.76
N ARG A 98 0.01 1.13 0.62
CA ARG A 98 -1.29 1.69 1.03
C ARG A 98 -1.35 1.88 2.53
N THR A 99 -0.87 0.92 3.31
CA THR A 99 -0.83 1.05 4.76
C THR A 99 0.12 2.14 5.21
N ILE A 100 1.30 2.25 4.58
CA ILE A 100 2.25 3.35 4.85
C ILE A 100 1.60 4.70 4.62
N ARG A 101 0.89 4.86 3.49
CA ARG A 101 0.13 6.09 3.21
C ARG A 101 -0.87 6.41 4.32
N ASN A 102 -1.65 5.41 4.76
CA ASN A 102 -2.64 5.58 5.81
C ASN A 102 -2.00 5.99 7.15
N ILE A 103 -0.86 5.39 7.50
CA ILE A 103 -0.10 5.72 8.71
C ILE A 103 0.36 7.19 8.66
N ILE A 104 1.02 7.60 7.57
CA ILE A 104 1.54 8.96 7.43
C ILE A 104 0.40 10.00 7.38
N GLU A 105 -0.69 9.71 6.69
CA GLU A 105 -1.87 10.60 6.67
C GLU A 105 -2.51 10.75 8.05
N LYS A 106 -2.63 9.65 8.80
CA LYS A 106 -3.13 9.68 10.18
C LYS A 106 -2.19 10.45 11.09
N ALA A 107 -0.88 10.30 10.91
CA ALA A 107 0.12 11.03 11.67
C ALA A 107 0.06 12.54 11.43
N ILE A 108 -0.05 12.97 10.17
CA ILE A 108 -0.21 14.39 9.82
C ILE A 108 -1.49 14.97 10.46
N ARG A 109 -2.60 14.22 10.45
CA ARG A 109 -3.84 14.67 11.10
C ARG A 109 -3.69 14.81 12.61
N ARG A 110 -3.01 13.88 13.27
CA ARG A 110 -2.75 13.93 14.72
C ARG A 110 -1.83 15.08 15.08
N GLN A 111 -0.78 15.31 14.28
CA GLN A 111 0.11 16.45 14.42
C GLN A 111 -0.67 17.77 14.33
N ALA A 112 -1.57 17.92 13.36
CA ALA A 112 -2.40 19.11 13.25
C ALA A 112 -3.26 19.33 14.50
N VAL A 113 -3.92 18.28 15.02
CA VAL A 113 -4.73 18.36 16.25
C VAL A 113 -3.87 18.72 17.47
N ARG A 114 -2.69 18.13 17.58
CA ARG A 114 -1.71 18.43 18.64
C ARG A 114 -1.26 19.89 18.60
N LEU A 115 -1.03 20.46 17.41
CA LEU A 115 -0.61 21.85 17.29
C LEU A 115 -1.74 22.85 17.57
N LEU A 116 -3.01 22.48 17.37
CA LEU A 116 -4.15 23.34 17.72
C LEU A 116 -4.25 23.63 19.22
N SER A 117 -3.69 22.78 20.09
CA SER A 117 -3.69 23.01 21.54
C SER A 117 -2.55 23.94 22.00
N LYS A 118 -1.62 24.32 21.11
CA LYS A 118 -0.53 25.25 21.40
C LYS A 118 -0.92 26.70 21.10
N THR A 119 -0.59 27.61 22.01
CA THR A 119 -0.77 29.07 21.84
C THR A 119 0.21 29.69 20.84
N THR A 120 1.40 29.11 20.70
CA THR A 120 2.43 29.54 19.76
C THR A 120 3.06 28.32 19.11
N THR A 121 3.31 28.38 17.80
CA THR A 121 3.96 27.32 17.05
C THR A 121 5.09 27.87 16.20
N THR A 122 6.18 27.12 16.13
CA THR A 122 7.35 27.41 15.30
C THR A 122 7.23 26.70 13.94
N ARG A 123 7.99 27.18 12.94
CA ARG A 123 8.04 26.53 11.63
C ARG A 123 8.50 25.08 11.74
N GLU A 124 9.50 24.81 12.58
CA GLU A 124 10.04 23.48 12.84
C GLU A 124 8.97 22.54 13.39
N GLU A 125 8.09 23.00 14.28
CA GLU A 125 6.98 22.19 14.80
C GLU A 125 5.91 21.92 13.73
N LEU A 126 5.62 22.89 12.85
CA LEU A 126 4.65 22.72 11.76
C LEU A 126 5.08 21.64 10.76
N ILE A 127 6.38 21.40 10.62
CA ILE A 127 6.94 20.41 9.69
C ILE A 127 7.43 19.14 10.37
N SER A 128 7.34 19.03 11.70
CA SER A 128 7.84 17.86 12.45
C SER A 128 6.70 16.96 12.92
N ILE A 129 6.79 15.67 12.58
CA ILE A 129 5.92 14.59 13.08
C ILE A 129 6.65 13.92 14.25
N GLU A 130 6.01 13.93 15.41
CA GLU A 130 6.53 13.36 16.65
C GLU A 130 6.00 11.95 16.88
N LYS A 131 6.59 11.23 17.85
CA LYS A 131 6.22 9.85 18.16
C LYS A 131 4.72 9.70 18.48
N GLU A 132 4.15 10.64 19.23
CA GLU A 132 2.73 10.63 19.64
C GLU A 132 1.75 10.85 18.48
N ASP A 133 2.24 11.43 17.38
CA ASP A 133 1.44 11.59 16.17
C ASP A 133 1.26 10.25 15.45
N LEU A 134 2.16 9.28 15.62
CA LEU A 134 2.05 7.97 14.97
C LEU A 134 0.92 7.12 15.59
N PRO A 135 0.23 6.28 14.78
CA PRO A 135 -0.73 5.32 15.29
C PRO A 135 -0.05 4.33 16.25
N GLU A 136 -0.71 4.07 17.37
CA GLU A 136 -0.42 2.87 18.15
C GLU A 136 -0.86 1.67 17.31
N VAL A 137 0.04 0.70 17.19
CA VAL A 137 -0.26 -0.59 16.56
C VAL A 137 -0.35 -1.56 17.72
N ASP A 138 -1.59 -1.97 18.01
CA ASP A 138 -1.83 -3.08 18.94
C ASP A 138 -1.27 -4.35 18.27
N PRO A 139 -0.44 -5.13 18.99
CA PRO A 139 0.15 -6.35 18.45
C PRO A 139 -0.87 -7.46 18.18
#